data_AF-A0A3N5PMV2-F1
#
_entry.id   AF-A0A3N5PMV2-F1
#
_cell.length_a   1.000
_cell.length_b   1.000
_cell.length_c   1.000
_cell.angle_alpha   90.00
_cell.angle_beta   90.00
_cell.angle_gamma   90.00
#
_symmetry.space_group_name_H-M   'P 1'
#
loop_
_entity.id
_entity.type
_entity.pdbx_description
1 polymer ?
#
loop_
_entity_poly.entity_id
_entity_poly.type
_entity_poly.pdbx_seq_one_letter_code
_entity_poly.pdbx_strand_id
1 'polypeptide(L)'
;GQGSAEDYAYQQNILQLDNDIRYIKTKFDDVEMQGDVLVLKPGFWVASILPMIAAFALIGWKRKQDKLSGNVQLLRYSKAEKVARKRFKTAKKLLEQNNVELFYSEISQALFGYLEDKFHIPKSEFTLDRAADELLKRNIKPELVEKMKTNAQKCEFIRFAPGTNPSQAMNEMYQAFSDVVIDIERSIAK
;
A
#
# COMPACT_ATOMS: atom_id res chain seq x y z
N GLY A 1 43.70 92.45 19.13
CA GLY A 1 43.00 92.02 17.91
C GLY A 1 42.58 90.57 18.07
N GLN A 2 41.29 90.30 18.02
CA GLN A 2 40.66 89.01 18.35
C GLN A 2 40.69 87.95 17.21
N GLY A 3 41.41 88.20 16.11
CA GLY A 3 41.35 87.35 14.91
C GLY A 3 42.25 86.09 14.90
N SER A 4 42.95 85.76 15.99
CA SER A 4 43.89 84.63 15.97
C SER A 4 43.28 83.33 16.47
N ALA A 5 42.37 83.35 17.45
CA ALA A 5 41.88 82.12 18.09
C ALA A 5 40.84 81.36 17.26
N GLU A 6 40.01 82.06 16.48
CA GLU A 6 38.96 81.44 15.65
C GLU A 6 39.53 80.70 14.44
N ASP A 7 40.63 81.22 13.85
CA ASP A 7 41.29 80.63 12.69
C ASP A 7 41.99 79.30 13.03
N TYR A 8 42.58 79.18 14.22
CA TYR A 8 43.18 77.92 14.67
C TYR A 8 42.13 76.84 14.96
N ALA A 9 40.96 77.21 15.49
CA ALA A 9 39.88 76.27 15.76
C ALA A 9 39.24 75.74 14.46
N TYR A 10 39.15 76.57 13.42
CA TYR A 10 38.67 76.17 12.10
C TYR A 10 39.68 75.25 11.39
N GLN A 11 40.97 75.57 11.44
CA GLN A 11 42.04 74.72 10.91
C GLN A 11 42.11 73.35 11.62
N GLN A 12 41.90 73.31 12.95
CA GLN A 12 41.87 72.05 13.70
C GLN A 12 40.64 71.19 13.35
N ASN A 13 39.46 71.78 13.15
CA ASN A 13 38.27 71.03 12.73
C ASN A 13 38.44 70.44 11.31
N ILE A 14 39.09 71.16 10.39
CA ILE A 14 39.39 70.66 9.04
C ILE A 14 40.40 69.50 9.09
N LEU A 15 41.41 69.58 9.96
CA LEU A 15 42.40 68.51 10.17
C LEU A 15 41.79 67.26 10.84
N GLN A 16 40.71 67.41 11.59
CA GLN A 16 40.03 66.29 12.25
C GLN A 16 39.05 65.57 11.33
N LEU A 17 38.41 66.28 10.38
CA LEU A 17 37.62 65.68 9.30
C LEU A 17 38.46 64.82 8.34
N ASP A 18 39.71 65.22 8.09
CA ASP A 18 40.62 64.55 7.15
C ASP A 18 41.09 63.16 7.66
N ASN A 19 40.96 62.90 8.96
CA ASN A 19 41.34 61.62 9.58
C ASN A 19 40.21 60.58 9.67
N ASP A 20 38.94 60.98 9.52
CA ASP A 20 37.79 60.07 9.68
C ASP A 20 37.31 59.45 8.35
N ILE A 21 37.75 59.99 7.21
CA ILE A 21 37.40 59.49 5.88
C ILE A 21 38.57 58.71 5.30
N ARG A 22 38.61 57.40 5.56
CA ARG A 22 39.59 56.51 4.92
C ARG A 22 39.27 56.37 3.43
N TYR A 23 40.28 56.53 2.59
CA TYR A 23 40.16 56.34 1.13
C TYR A 23 39.64 54.94 0.79
N ILE A 24 38.52 54.87 0.06
CA ILE A 24 37.99 53.60 -0.45
C ILE A 24 38.95 53.10 -1.52
N LYS A 25 39.62 51.97 -1.26
CA LYS A 25 40.45 51.29 -2.26
C LYS A 25 39.61 51.06 -3.53
N THR A 26 39.98 51.75 -4.59
CA THR A 26 39.30 51.76 -5.90
C THR A 26 39.96 50.84 -6.93
N LYS A 27 41.07 50.18 -6.55
CA LYS A 27 41.75 49.20 -7.37
C LYS A 27 41.44 47.80 -6.85
N PHE A 28 40.85 46.97 -7.71
CA PHE A 28 40.50 45.59 -7.44
C PHE A 28 41.56 44.62 -8.00
N ASP A 29 42.83 45.04 -8.05
CA ASP A 29 43.92 44.28 -8.66
C ASP A 29 44.23 42.97 -7.90
N ASP A 30 43.76 42.85 -6.65
CA ASP A 30 43.89 41.67 -5.79
C ASP A 30 42.65 40.76 -5.81
N VAL A 31 41.67 41.04 -6.68
CA VAL A 31 40.38 40.34 -6.71
C VAL A 31 40.23 39.58 -8.02
N GLU A 32 40.60 38.30 -8.02
CA GLU A 32 40.19 37.40 -9.10
C GLU A 32 38.69 37.12 -8.99
N MET A 33 37.95 37.32 -10.08
CA MET A 33 36.61 36.77 -10.20
C MET A 33 36.72 35.25 -10.12
N GLN A 34 36.31 34.64 -9.00
CA GLN A 34 36.06 33.20 -8.90
C GLN A 34 34.81 32.87 -9.74
N GLY A 35 34.98 32.88 -11.06
CA GLY A 35 33.99 32.53 -12.07
C GLY A 35 33.91 31.03 -12.33
N ASP A 36 34.16 30.21 -11.32
CA ASP A 36 34.15 28.75 -11.46
C ASP A 36 32.69 28.29 -11.44
N VAL A 37 32.01 28.44 -12.57
CA VAL A 37 30.61 28.08 -12.72
C VAL A 37 30.44 26.62 -12.29
N LEU A 38 29.59 26.38 -11.29
CA LEU A 38 29.43 25.06 -10.66
C LEU A 38 29.07 23.96 -11.68
N VAL A 39 28.46 24.33 -12.80
CA VAL A 39 28.13 23.47 -13.94
C VAL A 39 29.34 22.93 -14.72
N LEU A 40 30.51 23.58 -14.65
CA LEU A 40 31.76 23.09 -15.25
C LEU A 40 32.47 22.08 -14.34
N LYS A 41 32.10 22.00 -13.06
CA LYS A 41 32.71 21.03 -12.15
C LYS A 41 32.12 19.64 -12.39
N PRO A 42 32.95 18.60 -12.58
CA PRO A 42 32.45 17.24 -12.85
C PRO A 42 31.60 16.69 -11.70
N GLY A 43 31.88 17.12 -10.46
CA GLY A 43 31.09 16.73 -9.28
C GLY A 43 29.63 17.17 -9.31
N PHE A 44 29.31 18.30 -9.95
CA PHE A 44 27.92 18.79 -10.08
C PHE A 44 27.09 17.85 -10.96
N TRP A 45 27.65 17.42 -12.10
CA TRP A 45 26.98 16.48 -13.00
C TRP A 45 26.82 15.10 -12.37
N VAL A 46 27.83 14.61 -11.64
CA VAL A 46 27.71 13.34 -10.90
C VAL A 46 26.61 13.43 -9.84
N ALA A 47 26.60 14.46 -9.00
CA ALA A 47 25.58 14.64 -7.97
C ALA A 47 24.17 14.84 -8.53
N SER A 48 24.05 15.42 -9.72
CA SER A 48 22.76 15.64 -10.40
C SER A 48 22.24 14.40 -11.14
N ILE A 49 23.12 13.64 -11.79
CA ILE A 49 22.76 12.41 -12.54
C ILE A 49 22.53 11.23 -11.60
N LEU A 50 23.29 11.13 -10.50
CA LEU A 50 23.20 10.03 -9.53
C LEU A 50 21.77 9.77 -9.01
N PRO A 51 20.98 10.77 -8.55
CA PRO A 51 19.61 10.53 -8.11
C PRO A 51 18.69 10.08 -9.25
N MET A 52 18.90 10.56 -10.49
CA MET A 52 18.15 10.07 -11.65
C MET A 52 18.45 8.59 -11.91
N ILE A 53 19.73 8.20 -11.98
CA ILE A 53 20.11 6.79 -12.20
C ILE A 53 19.60 5.91 -11.06
N ALA A 54 19.73 6.35 -9.81
CA ALA A 54 19.20 5.63 -8.65
C ALA A 54 17.68 5.44 -8.74
N ALA A 55 16.92 6.48 -9.13
CA ALA A 55 15.48 6.38 -9.33
C ALA A 55 15.12 5.36 -10.42
N PHE A 56 15.79 5.39 -11.58
CA PHE A 56 15.57 4.41 -12.65
C PHE A 56 15.91 2.98 -12.21
N ALA A 57 17.01 2.79 -11.48
CA ALA A 57 17.39 1.49 -10.95
C ALA A 57 16.36 0.95 -9.95
N LEU A 58 15.90 1.79 -9.02
CA LEU A 58 14.86 1.43 -8.04
C LEU A 58 13.54 1.10 -8.71
N ILE A 59 13.11 1.89 -9.70
CA ILE A 59 11.90 1.61 -10.49
C ILE A 59 12.05 0.28 -11.24
N GLY A 60 13.19 0.04 -11.89
CA GLY A 60 13.45 -1.21 -12.60
C GLY A 60 13.41 -2.44 -11.69
N TRP A 61 14.05 -2.35 -10.52
CA TRP A 61 14.04 -3.41 -9.51
C TRP A 61 12.64 -3.67 -8.95
N LYS A 62 11.91 -2.61 -8.58
CA LYS A 62 10.52 -2.70 -8.11
C LYS A 62 9.61 -3.34 -9.15
N ARG A 63 9.67 -2.92 -10.41
CA ARG A 63 8.87 -3.50 -11.49
C ARG A 63 9.17 -4.99 -11.71
N LYS A 64 10.43 -5.39 -11.59
CA LYS A 64 10.83 -6.81 -11.66
C LYS A 64 10.25 -7.60 -10.49
N GLN A 65 10.30 -7.05 -9.28
CA GLN A 65 9.76 -7.66 -8.07
C GLN A 65 8.22 -7.78 -8.11
N ASP A 66 7.53 -6.74 -8.60
CA ASP A 66 6.08 -6.73 -8.77
C ASP A 66 5.63 -7.78 -9.80
N LYS A 67 6.39 -7.96 -10.89
CA LYS A 67 6.09 -8.98 -11.91
C LYS A 67 6.25 -10.41 -11.37
N LEU A 68 7.30 -10.65 -10.57
CA LEU A 68 7.53 -11.96 -9.94
C LEU A 68 6.47 -12.24 -8.87
N SER A 69 6.19 -11.27 -8.01
CA SER A 69 5.23 -11.39 -6.90
C SER A 69 3.80 -11.51 -7.42
N GLY A 70 3.43 -10.75 -8.45
CA GLY A 70 2.13 -10.83 -9.10
C GLY A 70 1.87 -12.21 -9.70
N ASN A 71 2.86 -12.82 -10.36
CA ASN A 71 2.70 -14.16 -10.92
C ASN A 71 2.50 -15.22 -9.83
N VAL A 72 3.25 -15.14 -8.73
CA VAL A 72 3.08 -16.05 -7.58
C VAL A 72 1.72 -15.87 -6.91
N GLN A 73 1.27 -14.63 -6.70
CA GLN A 73 -0.06 -14.34 -6.12
C GLN A 73 -1.18 -14.84 -7.03
N LEU A 74 -1.12 -14.57 -8.34
CA LEU A 74 -2.11 -15.03 -9.31
C LEU A 74 -2.19 -16.56 -9.38
N LEU A 75 -1.03 -17.25 -9.39
CA LEU A 75 -0.99 -18.71 -9.37
C LEU A 75 -1.64 -19.28 -8.11
N ARG A 76 -1.39 -18.66 -6.94
CA ARG A 76 -2.02 -19.09 -5.68
C ARG A 76 -3.51 -18.83 -5.67
N TYR A 77 -3.97 -17.67 -6.16
CA TYR A 77 -5.40 -17.37 -6.29
C TYR A 77 -6.10 -18.36 -7.23
N SER A 78 -5.50 -18.68 -8.38
CA SER A 78 -6.04 -19.69 -9.30
C SER A 78 -6.09 -21.07 -8.65
N LYS A 79 -5.09 -21.41 -7.82
CA LYS A 79 -5.07 -22.67 -7.07
C LYS A 79 -6.21 -22.71 -6.04
N ALA A 80 -6.43 -21.62 -5.29
CA ALA A 80 -7.51 -21.49 -4.32
C ALA A 80 -8.88 -21.75 -4.99
N GLU A 81 -9.12 -21.09 -6.13
CA GLU A 81 -10.35 -21.26 -6.89
C GLU A 81 -10.54 -22.70 -7.38
N LYS A 82 -9.47 -23.32 -7.91
CA LYS A 82 -9.52 -24.72 -8.35
C LYS A 82 -9.83 -25.68 -7.19
N VAL A 83 -9.26 -25.45 -6.01
CA VAL A 83 -9.53 -26.27 -4.81
C VAL A 83 -10.98 -26.07 -4.35
N ALA A 84 -11.45 -24.82 -4.27
CA ALA A 84 -12.82 -24.50 -3.91
C ALA A 84 -13.82 -25.18 -4.85
N ARG A 85 -13.65 -25.04 -6.18
CA ARG A 85 -14.50 -25.69 -7.19
C ARG A 85 -14.56 -27.21 -7.04
N LYS A 86 -13.42 -27.85 -6.74
CA LYS A 86 -13.38 -29.30 -6.48
C LYS A 86 -14.20 -29.66 -5.24
N ARG A 87 -14.06 -28.90 -4.16
CA ARG A 87 -14.82 -29.13 -2.92
C ARG A 87 -16.31 -28.87 -3.09
N PHE A 88 -16.72 -27.80 -3.78
CA PHE A 88 -18.12 -27.58 -4.14
C PHE A 88 -18.69 -28.74 -4.95
N LYS A 89 -17.92 -29.31 -5.89
CA LYS A 89 -18.36 -30.50 -6.63
C LYS A 89 -18.54 -31.72 -5.72
N THR A 90 -17.68 -31.90 -4.73
CA THR A 90 -17.83 -32.96 -3.72
C THR A 90 -19.05 -32.71 -2.83
N ALA A 91 -19.23 -31.48 -2.33
CA ALA A 91 -20.41 -31.10 -1.54
C ALA A 91 -21.71 -31.32 -2.33
N LYS A 92 -21.73 -31.03 -3.63
CA LYS A 92 -22.89 -31.33 -4.50
C LYS A 92 -23.21 -32.83 -4.55
N LYS A 93 -22.20 -33.70 -4.65
CA LYS A 93 -22.42 -35.16 -4.61
C LYS A 93 -22.96 -35.61 -3.26
N LEU A 94 -22.44 -35.06 -2.16
CA LEU A 94 -22.91 -35.36 -0.81
C LEU A 94 -24.35 -34.89 -0.59
N LEU A 95 -24.72 -33.78 -1.22
CA LEU A 95 -26.10 -33.29 -1.27
C LEU A 95 -27.02 -34.27 -1.98
N GLU A 96 -26.64 -34.76 -3.16
CA GLU A 96 -27.41 -35.75 -3.92
C GLU A 96 -27.54 -37.09 -3.17
N GLN A 97 -26.53 -37.44 -2.37
CA GLN A 97 -26.52 -38.64 -1.50
C GLN A 97 -27.25 -38.42 -0.16
N ASN A 98 -27.77 -37.22 0.10
CA ASN A 98 -28.41 -36.83 1.36
C ASN A 98 -27.51 -37.06 2.59
N ASN A 99 -26.20 -36.95 2.42
CA ASN A 99 -25.23 -37.15 3.50
C ASN A 99 -24.98 -35.81 4.22
N VAL A 100 -25.83 -35.53 5.20
CA VAL A 100 -25.91 -34.26 5.92
C VAL A 100 -24.58 -33.88 6.59
N GLU A 101 -23.99 -34.79 7.37
CA GLU A 101 -22.80 -34.52 8.17
C GLU A 101 -21.59 -34.17 7.29
N LEU A 102 -21.32 -35.01 6.28
CA LEU A 102 -20.22 -34.79 5.36
C LEU A 102 -20.47 -33.55 4.48
N PHE A 103 -21.73 -33.27 4.10
CA PHE A 103 -22.07 -32.08 3.32
C PHE A 103 -21.66 -30.80 4.04
N TYR A 104 -22.08 -30.62 5.31
CA TYR A 104 -21.78 -29.41 6.07
C TYR A 104 -20.28 -29.26 6.37
N SER A 105 -19.57 -30.37 6.55
CA SER A 105 -18.11 -30.37 6.68
C SER A 105 -17.43 -29.91 5.38
N GLU A 106 -17.79 -30.48 4.23
CA GLU A 106 -17.17 -30.13 2.95
C GLU A 106 -17.53 -28.73 2.46
N ILE A 107 -18.78 -28.29 2.62
CA ILE A 107 -19.20 -26.96 2.16
C ILE A 107 -18.57 -25.84 3.00
N SER A 108 -18.44 -26.03 4.31
CA SER A 108 -17.74 -25.09 5.19
C SER A 108 -16.25 -25.04 4.86
N GLN A 109 -15.63 -26.20 4.63
CA GLN A 109 -14.22 -26.26 4.23
C GLN A 109 -13.98 -25.67 2.82
N ALA A 110 -14.97 -25.76 1.92
CA ALA A 110 -14.91 -25.13 0.61
C ALA A 110 -14.87 -23.60 0.73
N LEU A 111 -15.74 -23.01 1.56
CA LEU A 111 -15.78 -21.57 1.77
C LEU A 111 -14.57 -21.06 2.57
N PHE A 112 -14.30 -21.63 3.74
CA PHE A 112 -13.22 -21.14 4.60
C PHE A 112 -11.85 -21.36 3.98
N GLY A 113 -11.61 -22.54 3.41
CA GLY A 113 -10.35 -22.80 2.69
C GLY A 113 -10.16 -21.89 1.49
N TYR A 114 -11.24 -21.53 0.79
CA TYR A 114 -11.19 -20.51 -0.26
C TYR A 114 -10.77 -19.14 0.29
N LEU A 115 -11.40 -18.67 1.37
CA LEU A 115 -11.08 -17.38 1.98
C LEU A 115 -9.65 -17.35 2.53
N GLU A 116 -9.21 -18.40 3.22
CA GLU A 116 -7.84 -18.58 3.73
C GLU A 116 -6.81 -18.44 2.60
N ASP A 117 -6.96 -19.24 1.53
CA ASP A 117 -6.01 -19.25 0.41
C ASP A 117 -6.06 -17.97 -0.42
N LYS A 118 -7.26 -17.41 -0.66
CA LYS A 118 -7.48 -16.19 -1.46
C LYS A 118 -6.97 -14.94 -0.76
N PHE A 119 -7.12 -14.85 0.56
CA PHE A 119 -6.71 -13.67 1.34
C PHE A 119 -5.40 -13.86 2.09
N HIS A 120 -4.73 -15.00 1.92
CA HIS A 120 -3.45 -15.29 2.58
C HIS A 120 -3.53 -15.26 4.11
N ILE A 121 -4.69 -15.65 4.65
CA ILE A 121 -4.92 -15.66 6.09
C ILE A 121 -4.40 -17.00 6.63
N PRO A 122 -3.40 -17.01 7.54
CA PRO A 122 -2.98 -18.23 8.19
C PRO A 122 -4.16 -18.86 8.95
N LYS A 123 -4.29 -20.18 8.90
CA LYS A 123 -5.40 -20.91 9.56
C LYS A 123 -5.52 -20.60 11.07
N SER A 124 -4.38 -20.35 11.74
CA SER A 124 -4.34 -19.96 13.15
C SER A 124 -4.94 -18.59 13.45
N GLU A 125 -5.01 -17.73 12.43
CA GLU A 125 -5.48 -16.35 12.52
C GLU A 125 -6.83 -16.17 11.81
N PHE A 126 -7.39 -17.25 11.26
CA PHE A 126 -8.63 -17.18 10.50
C PHE A 126 -9.81 -16.90 11.42
N THR A 127 -10.49 -15.78 11.16
CA THR A 127 -11.79 -15.45 11.74
C THR A 127 -12.69 -14.87 10.64
N LEU A 128 -14.02 -14.99 10.79
CA LEU A 128 -14.97 -14.41 9.86
C LEU A 128 -14.82 -12.88 9.76
N ASP A 129 -14.50 -12.22 10.88
CA ASP A 129 -14.26 -10.78 10.91
C ASP A 129 -12.99 -10.42 10.14
N ARG A 130 -11.89 -11.19 10.28
CA ARG A 130 -10.66 -10.95 9.53
C ARG A 130 -10.88 -11.12 8.03
N ALA A 131 -11.63 -12.14 7.63
CA ALA A 131 -12.00 -12.34 6.23
C ALA A 131 -12.90 -11.20 5.70
N ALA A 132 -13.84 -10.71 6.52
CA ALA A 132 -14.68 -9.57 6.18
C ALA A 132 -13.84 -8.29 5.98
N ASP A 133 -12.88 -8.02 6.86
CA ASP A 133 -11.97 -6.88 6.72
C ASP A 133 -11.15 -6.95 5.44
N GLU A 134 -10.63 -8.12 5.08
CA GLU A 134 -9.86 -8.31 3.83
C GLU A 134 -10.74 -8.13 2.58
N LEU A 135 -12.03 -8.49 2.63
CA LEU A 135 -12.97 -8.20 1.54
C LEU A 135 -13.23 -6.70 1.41
N LEU A 136 -13.44 -5.99 2.52
CA LEU A 136 -13.69 -4.54 2.53
C LEU A 136 -12.48 -3.75 2.03
N LYS A 137 -11.25 -4.14 2.41
CA LYS A 137 -10.01 -3.54 1.89
C LYS A 137 -9.88 -3.63 0.37
N ARG A 138 -10.55 -4.60 -0.25
CA ARG A 138 -10.58 -4.81 -1.71
C ARG A 138 -11.77 -4.15 -2.40
N ASN A 139 -12.44 -3.22 -1.72
CA ASN A 139 -13.62 -2.47 -2.22
C ASN A 139 -14.81 -3.37 -2.59
N ILE A 140 -14.94 -4.52 -1.92
CA ILE A 140 -16.13 -5.35 -2.08
C ILE A 140 -17.30 -4.71 -1.34
N LYS A 141 -18.50 -4.77 -1.96
CA LYS A 141 -19.70 -4.15 -1.40
C LYS A 141 -19.99 -4.68 0.01
N PRO A 142 -20.28 -3.82 1.00
CA PRO A 142 -20.61 -4.24 2.37
C PRO A 142 -21.75 -5.27 2.43
N GLU A 143 -22.76 -5.12 1.57
CA GLU A 143 -23.89 -6.06 1.45
C GLU A 143 -23.44 -7.50 1.15
N LEU A 144 -22.42 -7.67 0.29
CA LEU A 144 -21.89 -9.00 -0.06
C LEU A 144 -21.08 -9.58 1.09
N VAL A 145 -20.34 -8.74 1.82
CA VAL A 145 -19.57 -9.14 3.01
C VAL A 145 -20.52 -9.60 4.13
N GLU A 146 -21.61 -8.88 4.35
CA GLU A 146 -22.63 -9.25 5.34
C GLU A 146 -23.37 -10.53 4.95
N LYS A 147 -23.71 -10.69 3.66
CA LYS A 147 -24.27 -11.94 3.12
C LYS A 147 -23.33 -13.13 3.37
N MET A 148 -22.03 -12.96 3.11
CA MET A 148 -21.01 -13.98 3.40
C MET A 148 -21.00 -14.35 4.88
N LYS A 149 -20.93 -13.36 5.77
CA LYS A 149 -20.87 -13.55 7.23
C LYS A 149 -22.11 -14.28 7.75
N THR A 150 -23.29 -13.84 7.33
CA THR A 150 -24.58 -14.44 7.73
C THR A 150 -24.68 -15.90 7.29
N ASN A 151 -24.30 -16.19 6.05
CA ASN A 151 -24.30 -17.55 5.51
C ASN A 151 -23.30 -18.45 6.27
N ALA A 152 -22.09 -17.97 6.54
CA ALA A 152 -21.09 -18.71 7.31
C ALA A 152 -21.59 -19.04 8.73
N GLN A 153 -22.16 -18.05 9.44
CA GLN A 153 -22.73 -18.24 10.77
C GLN A 153 -23.90 -19.23 10.77
N LYS A 154 -24.78 -19.17 9.75
CA LYS A 154 -25.88 -20.14 9.59
C LYS A 154 -25.35 -21.57 9.40
N CYS A 155 -24.28 -21.74 8.63
CA CYS A 155 -23.64 -23.05 8.44
C CYS A 155 -23.02 -23.59 9.73
N GLU A 156 -22.33 -22.74 10.50
CA GLU A 156 -21.77 -23.13 11.80
C GLU A 156 -22.88 -23.52 12.78
N PHE A 157 -23.95 -22.73 12.85
CA PHE A 157 -25.10 -23.02 13.70
C PHE A 157 -25.71 -24.39 13.38
N ILE A 158 -25.97 -24.69 12.10
CA ILE A 158 -26.53 -25.99 11.70
C ILE A 158 -25.56 -27.14 12.03
N ARG A 159 -24.26 -26.94 11.84
CA ARG A 159 -23.25 -27.97 12.11
C ARG A 159 -23.15 -28.33 13.60
N PHE A 160 -23.28 -27.34 14.49
CA PHE A 160 -23.09 -27.52 15.93
C PHE A 160 -24.38 -27.64 16.73
N ALA A 161 -25.53 -27.25 16.17
CA ALA A 161 -26.86 -27.35 16.77
C ALA A 161 -27.87 -28.04 15.83
N PRO A 162 -27.78 -29.37 15.64
CA PRO A 162 -28.54 -30.11 14.62
C PRO A 162 -30.05 -30.28 14.89
N GLY A 163 -30.70 -29.43 15.70
CA GLY A 163 -32.11 -29.56 16.09
C GLY A 163 -33.14 -29.18 15.03
N THR A 164 -32.73 -28.52 13.94
CA THR A 164 -33.60 -28.08 12.83
C THR A 164 -33.30 -28.88 11.58
N ASN A 165 -34.24 -29.72 11.12
CA ASN A 165 -34.24 -30.51 9.87
C ASN A 165 -33.12 -30.15 8.87
N PRO A 166 -31.88 -30.62 9.09
CA PRO A 166 -30.72 -30.07 8.40
C PRO A 166 -30.71 -30.43 6.92
N SER A 167 -31.34 -31.56 6.56
CA SER A 167 -31.46 -32.04 5.17
C SER A 167 -32.18 -31.05 4.24
N GLN A 168 -33.26 -30.39 4.69
CA GLN A 168 -34.01 -29.44 3.83
C GLN A 168 -33.20 -28.17 3.51
N ALA A 169 -32.34 -27.74 4.44
CA ALA A 169 -31.55 -26.52 4.29
C ALA A 169 -30.25 -26.73 3.50
N MET A 170 -29.88 -27.95 3.15
CA MET A 170 -28.62 -28.25 2.44
C MET A 170 -28.55 -27.59 1.06
N ASN A 171 -29.63 -27.69 0.27
CA ASN A 171 -29.64 -27.11 -1.08
C ASN A 171 -29.60 -25.58 -1.05
N GLU A 172 -30.36 -24.97 -0.15
CA GLU A 172 -30.29 -23.52 0.06
C GLU A 172 -28.88 -23.07 0.47
N MET A 173 -28.24 -23.80 1.38
CA MET A 173 -26.88 -23.50 1.83
C MET A 173 -25.87 -23.60 0.68
N TYR A 174 -25.98 -24.66 -0.13
CA TYR A 174 -25.11 -24.86 -1.28
C TYR A 174 -25.20 -23.70 -2.26
N GLN A 175 -26.42 -23.29 -2.63
CA GLN A 175 -26.64 -22.17 -3.55
C GLN A 175 -26.12 -20.86 -2.95
N ALA A 176 -26.47 -20.57 -1.68
CA ALA A 176 -26.04 -19.35 -1.00
C ALA A 176 -24.50 -19.22 -0.94
N PHE A 177 -23.79 -20.30 -0.65
CA PHE A 177 -22.32 -20.30 -0.60
C PHE A 177 -21.69 -20.18 -1.99
N SER A 178 -22.24 -20.91 -2.97
CA SER A 178 -21.78 -20.84 -4.35
C SER A 178 -21.93 -19.42 -4.91
N ASP A 179 -23.08 -18.79 -4.67
CA ASP A 179 -23.36 -17.42 -5.11
C ASP A 179 -22.40 -16.41 -4.46
N VAL A 180 -22.16 -16.52 -3.15
CA VAL A 180 -21.21 -15.63 -2.46
C VAL A 180 -19.81 -15.74 -3.07
N VAL A 181 -19.32 -16.96 -3.32
CA VAL A 181 -17.99 -17.14 -3.93
C VAL A 181 -17.94 -16.59 -5.35
N ILE A 182 -18.98 -16.83 -6.16
CA ILE A 182 -19.07 -16.30 -7.53
C ILE A 182 -19.09 -14.77 -7.54
N ASP A 183 -19.88 -14.15 -6.65
CA ASP A 183 -20.00 -12.70 -6.57
C ASP A 183 -18.70 -12.05 -6.06
N ILE A 184 -18.01 -12.69 -5.11
CA ILE A 184 -16.67 -12.26 -4.66
C ILE A 184 -15.69 -12.33 -5.84
N GLU A 185 -15.64 -13.44 -6.58
CA GLU A 185 -14.75 -13.57 -7.74
C GLU A 185 -15.02 -12.52 -8.81
N ARG A 186 -16.30 -12.26 -9.13
CA ARG A 186 -16.68 -11.20 -10.07
C ARG A 186 -16.25 -9.81 -9.61
N SER A 187 -16.32 -9.53 -8.30
CA SER A 187 -15.92 -8.24 -7.75
C SER A 187 -14.39 -8.04 -7.74
N ILE A 188 -13.61 -9.12 -7.61
CA ILE A 188 -12.14 -9.07 -7.59
C ILE A 188 -11.54 -9.10 -9.00
N ALA A 189 -12.21 -9.76 -9.96
CA ALA A 189 -11.74 -9.84 -11.35
C ALA A 189 -11.94 -8.54 -12.14
N LYS A 190 -12.61 -7.54 -11.55
CA LYS A 190 -12.90 -6.25 -12.16
C LYS A 190 -11.88 -5.20 -11.74
#